data_AF-A0A562MT51-F1
#
_entry.id   AF-A0A562MT51-F1
#
_cell.length_a   1.000
_cell.length_b   1.000
_cell.length_c   1.000
_cell.angle_alpha   90.00
_cell.angle_beta   90.00
_cell.angle_gamma   90.00
#
_symmetry.space_group_name_H-M   'P 1'
#
loop_
_entity.id
_entity.type
_entity.pdbx_description
1 polymer ?
#
loop_
_entity_poly.entity_id
_entity_poly.type
_entity_poly.pdbx_seq_one_letter_code
_entity_poly.pdbx_strand_id
1 'polypeptide(L)'
;MQYVMKLLILLMLCPVFLVAQEKTSAKLAAYMQAQADVNNFSGTVLVMKNGAILLKKAYGLADYEWNIKNTLDTKFQLASVTKQFTAAAILQLVDSGRLSLYDKLSKFFPDYPKADSISIHMLLSHSSGLAMGFKEIALSSISRDSAYAAIKKIPFEFSPGAKSAYSNIGYYLLAKIIEKVSGEHYATFLKKNIFDKAGMKNTGVSNNESIVPKKAKVYYHNDEGFIHNPYINWEINLGHDGIYSTVEDLAIWDQALYGTTILSATMKKKMFTPYNSENWGYGFIINPFYNHGHYLIAHDGGFFGTMTSFNRFTDDKLFVTVLSNNGSASHIIGYGLSAIAFGKEVEIPYKHHRAKIDTTIYNNYVGEYGKIRILKIGGKLYYNDADIELIPESKTKFFRADDNDRTIEFVEDKTDGYNSIILTKGGVKEVFPRSNRNE
;
A
#
# COMPACT_ATOMS: atom_id res chain seq x y z
N MET A 1 0.17 -50.44 -19.41
CA MET A 1 -0.45 -50.23 -18.08
C MET A 1 0.01 -48.93 -17.40
N GLN A 2 1.32 -48.62 -17.36
CA GLN A 2 1.86 -47.40 -16.74
C GLN A 2 1.36 -46.07 -17.36
N TYR A 3 1.14 -46.02 -18.67
CA TYR A 3 0.62 -44.82 -19.35
C TYR A 3 -0.87 -44.54 -19.09
N VAL A 4 -1.68 -45.59 -18.93
CA VAL A 4 -3.11 -45.49 -18.61
C VAL A 4 -3.30 -44.98 -17.18
N MET A 5 -2.43 -45.39 -16.25
CA MET A 5 -2.46 -44.94 -14.86
C MET A 5 -2.05 -43.46 -14.71
N LYS A 6 -1.08 -42.96 -15.50
CA LYS A 6 -0.75 -41.51 -15.55
C LYS A 6 -1.88 -40.66 -16.13
N LEU A 7 -2.59 -41.16 -17.15
CA LEU A 7 -3.72 -40.44 -17.77
C LEU A 7 -4.95 -40.39 -16.84
N LEU A 8 -5.22 -41.46 -16.09
CA LEU A 8 -6.28 -41.52 -15.07
C LEU A 8 -6.00 -40.59 -13.88
N ILE A 9 -4.75 -40.51 -13.41
CA ILE A 9 -4.35 -39.57 -12.36
C ILE A 9 -4.48 -38.11 -12.85
N LEU A 10 -4.13 -37.83 -14.10
CA LEU A 10 -4.31 -36.51 -14.72
C LEU A 10 -5.80 -36.10 -14.84
N LEU A 11 -6.67 -37.06 -15.18
CA LEU A 11 -8.12 -36.86 -15.28
C LEU A 11 -8.81 -36.69 -13.91
N MET A 12 -8.31 -37.31 -12.84
CA MET A 12 -8.85 -37.12 -11.49
C MET A 12 -8.36 -35.82 -10.82
N LEU A 13 -7.16 -35.33 -11.15
CA LEU A 13 -6.62 -34.09 -10.57
C LEU A 13 -7.26 -32.84 -11.17
N CYS A 14 -7.61 -32.85 -12.47
CA CYS A 14 -8.21 -31.71 -13.17
C CYS A 14 -9.51 -31.16 -12.51
N PRO A 15 -10.51 -31.98 -12.14
CA PRO A 15 -11.72 -31.48 -11.48
C PRO A 15 -11.46 -30.94 -10.06
N VAL A 16 -10.50 -31.50 -9.32
CA VAL A 16 -10.17 -31.03 -7.95
C VAL A 16 -9.57 -29.64 -7.97
N PHE A 17 -8.68 -29.34 -8.93
CA PHE A 17 -8.10 -28.00 -9.09
C PHE A 17 -9.16 -26.95 -9.47
N LEU A 18 -10.10 -27.30 -10.35
CA LEU A 18 -11.17 -26.39 -10.76
C LEU A 18 -12.09 -26.01 -9.59
N VAL A 19 -12.52 -27.01 -8.81
CA VAL A 19 -13.41 -26.80 -7.65
C VAL A 19 -12.72 -25.98 -6.54
N ALA A 20 -11.43 -26.22 -6.29
CA ALA A 20 -10.68 -25.45 -5.30
C ALA A 20 -10.53 -23.98 -5.70
N GLN A 21 -10.28 -23.71 -6.99
CA GLN A 21 -10.20 -22.35 -7.52
C GLN A 21 -11.54 -21.63 -7.43
N GLU A 22 -12.63 -22.30 -7.79
CA GLU A 22 -14.00 -21.77 -7.69
C GLU A 22 -14.35 -21.38 -6.24
N LYS A 23 -14.00 -22.24 -5.27
CA LYS A 23 -14.19 -21.96 -3.84
C LYS A 23 -13.41 -20.74 -3.37
N THR A 24 -12.16 -20.57 -3.79
CA THR A 24 -11.35 -19.39 -3.44
C THR A 24 -11.92 -18.13 -4.07
N SER A 25 -12.27 -18.16 -5.35
CA SER A 25 -12.91 -17.01 -6.04
C SER A 25 -14.21 -16.59 -5.38
N ALA A 26 -15.05 -17.55 -4.95
CA ALA A 26 -16.29 -17.27 -4.22
C ALA A 26 -16.01 -16.59 -2.85
N LYS A 27 -15.02 -17.07 -2.09
CA LYS A 27 -14.60 -16.45 -0.82
C LYS A 27 -14.08 -15.02 -1.02
N LEU A 28 -13.24 -14.80 -2.03
CA LEU A 28 -12.73 -13.46 -2.37
C LEU A 28 -13.87 -12.51 -2.73
N ALA A 29 -14.84 -12.97 -3.53
CA ALA A 29 -16.00 -12.18 -3.91
C ALA A 29 -16.90 -11.85 -2.70
N ALA A 30 -17.16 -12.82 -1.81
CA ALA A 30 -17.95 -12.61 -0.61
C ALA A 30 -17.29 -11.61 0.36
N TYR A 31 -15.97 -11.73 0.55
CA TYR A 31 -15.20 -10.79 1.37
C TYR A 31 -15.29 -9.36 0.82
N MET A 32 -15.09 -9.18 -0.48
CA MET A 32 -15.17 -7.85 -1.09
C MET A 32 -16.60 -7.29 -1.13
N GLN A 33 -17.61 -8.15 -1.27
CA GLN A 33 -19.00 -7.72 -1.17
C GLN A 33 -19.30 -7.18 0.22
N ALA A 34 -18.85 -7.86 1.27
CA ALA A 34 -18.97 -7.37 2.65
C ALA A 34 -18.16 -6.08 2.88
N GLN A 35 -16.94 -5.97 2.34
CA GLN A 35 -16.19 -4.71 2.37
C GLN A 35 -16.98 -3.54 1.74
N ALA A 36 -17.70 -3.79 0.64
CA ALA A 36 -18.56 -2.79 0.01
C ALA A 36 -19.79 -2.45 0.86
N ASP A 37 -20.49 -3.47 1.39
CA ASP A 37 -21.78 -3.30 2.07
C ASP A 37 -21.66 -2.81 3.52
N VAL A 38 -20.56 -3.17 4.20
CA VAL A 38 -20.32 -2.88 5.61
C VAL A 38 -19.38 -1.68 5.77
N ASN A 39 -18.26 -1.68 5.05
CA ASN A 39 -17.19 -0.68 5.20
C ASN A 39 -17.21 0.38 4.10
N ASN A 40 -18.26 0.39 3.28
CA ASN A 40 -18.46 1.35 2.19
C ASN A 40 -17.28 1.37 1.21
N PHE A 41 -16.66 0.23 0.90
CA PHE A 41 -15.58 0.18 -0.07
C PHE A 41 -16.01 0.74 -1.43
N SER A 42 -15.26 1.73 -1.94
CA SER A 42 -15.46 2.31 -3.27
C SER A 42 -14.16 2.27 -4.05
N GLY A 43 -14.12 1.44 -5.09
CA GLY A 43 -12.88 1.20 -5.82
C GLY A 43 -12.90 -0.01 -6.74
N THR A 44 -11.70 -0.43 -7.14
CA THR A 44 -11.47 -1.62 -7.96
C THR A 44 -10.45 -2.55 -7.30
N VAL A 45 -10.63 -3.85 -7.52
CA VAL A 45 -9.78 -4.91 -6.96
C VAL A 45 -9.41 -5.92 -8.02
N LEU A 46 -8.18 -6.41 -7.96
CA LEU A 46 -7.69 -7.52 -8.75
C LEU A 46 -6.87 -8.47 -7.87
N VAL A 47 -7.18 -9.76 -7.99
CA VAL A 47 -6.41 -10.88 -7.44
C VAL A 47 -6.09 -11.83 -8.58
N MET A 48 -4.80 -12.07 -8.83
CA MET A 48 -4.31 -13.01 -9.84
C MET A 48 -3.35 -14.02 -9.21
N LYS A 49 -3.48 -15.29 -9.56
CA LYS A 49 -2.57 -16.34 -9.11
C LYS A 49 -2.20 -17.25 -10.27
N ASN A 50 -0.91 -17.52 -10.46
CA ASN A 50 -0.41 -18.34 -11.57
C ASN A 50 -0.90 -17.87 -12.96
N GLY A 51 -1.02 -16.55 -13.16
CA GLY A 51 -1.51 -15.95 -14.40
C GLY A 51 -3.04 -15.98 -14.58
N ALA A 52 -3.78 -16.69 -13.74
CA ALA A 52 -5.25 -16.71 -13.76
C ALA A 52 -5.83 -15.60 -12.86
N ILE A 53 -6.90 -14.95 -13.31
CA ILE A 53 -7.67 -14.00 -12.50
C ILE A 53 -8.56 -14.80 -11.54
N LEU A 54 -8.35 -14.61 -10.24
CA LEU A 54 -9.22 -15.17 -9.19
C LEU A 54 -10.36 -14.20 -8.84
N LEU A 55 -10.09 -12.89 -8.89
CA LEU A 55 -11.08 -11.84 -8.70
C LEU A 55 -10.69 -10.61 -9.52
N LYS A 56 -11.63 -10.01 -10.26
CA LYS A 56 -11.50 -8.69 -10.89
C LYS A 56 -12.87 -8.00 -10.83
N LYS A 57 -13.05 -7.03 -9.93
CA LYS A 57 -14.36 -6.38 -9.70
C LYS A 57 -14.23 -4.90 -9.34
N ALA A 58 -15.29 -4.15 -9.61
CA ALA A 58 -15.46 -2.75 -9.24
C ALA A 58 -16.64 -2.61 -8.29
N TYR A 59 -16.55 -1.68 -7.33
CA TYR A 59 -17.53 -1.43 -6.28
C TYR A 59 -17.68 0.07 -6.03
N GLY A 60 -18.83 0.49 -5.53
CA GLY A 60 -19.09 1.88 -5.16
C GLY A 60 -19.10 2.86 -6.34
N LEU A 61 -18.83 4.13 -6.05
CA LEU A 61 -18.97 5.26 -6.96
C LEU A 61 -17.60 5.86 -7.34
N ALA A 62 -17.43 6.13 -8.63
CA ALA A 62 -16.33 6.93 -9.17
C ALA A 62 -16.57 8.43 -8.98
N ASP A 63 -17.84 8.85 -8.92
CA ASP A 63 -18.30 10.22 -8.74
C ASP A 63 -19.59 10.20 -7.90
N TYR A 64 -19.54 10.81 -6.72
CA TYR A 64 -20.66 10.82 -5.78
C TYR A 64 -21.71 11.87 -6.14
N GLU A 65 -21.32 13.01 -6.73
CA GLU A 65 -22.28 14.06 -7.11
C GLU A 65 -23.20 13.58 -8.23
N TRP A 66 -22.65 12.82 -9.16
CA TRP A 66 -23.36 12.32 -10.33
C TRP A 66 -23.84 10.87 -10.20
N ASN A 67 -23.58 10.23 -9.05
CA ASN A 67 -23.90 8.82 -8.81
C ASN A 67 -23.34 7.88 -9.90
N ILE A 68 -22.12 8.15 -10.35
CA ILE A 68 -21.46 7.34 -11.39
C ILE A 68 -20.72 6.19 -10.71
N LYS A 69 -21.06 4.95 -11.10
CA LYS A 69 -20.43 3.75 -10.56
C LYS A 69 -18.99 3.60 -11.01
N ASN A 70 -18.16 3.03 -10.14
CA ASN A 70 -16.86 2.52 -10.56
C ASN A 70 -17.04 1.38 -11.57
N THR A 71 -16.12 1.32 -12.53
CA THR A 71 -16.00 0.30 -13.56
C THR A 71 -14.56 -0.20 -13.60
N LEU A 72 -14.30 -1.32 -14.29
CA LEU A 72 -12.96 -1.90 -14.33
C LEU A 72 -11.92 -1.01 -15.02
N ASP A 73 -12.35 -0.08 -15.88
CA ASP A 73 -11.49 0.89 -16.55
C ASP A 73 -11.55 2.30 -15.92
N THR A 74 -12.15 2.41 -14.73
CA THR A 74 -12.03 3.60 -13.90
C THR A 74 -10.57 3.78 -13.47
N LYS A 75 -10.04 4.99 -13.68
CA LYS A 75 -8.66 5.35 -13.34
C LYS A 75 -8.60 5.98 -11.96
N PHE A 76 -7.68 5.50 -11.13
CA PHE A 76 -7.48 5.96 -9.77
C PHE A 76 -6.10 6.60 -9.66
N GLN A 77 -5.98 7.65 -8.84
CA GLN A 77 -4.66 8.11 -8.41
C GLN A 77 -3.97 6.98 -7.64
N LEU A 78 -2.65 6.87 -7.81
CA LEU A 78 -1.86 5.81 -7.19
C LEU A 78 -1.25 6.20 -5.86
N ALA A 79 -1.24 7.49 -5.51
CA ALA A 79 -0.49 7.96 -4.35
C ALA A 79 0.96 7.45 -4.41
N SER A 80 1.47 6.92 -3.30
CA SER A 80 2.86 6.47 -3.21
C SER A 80 3.22 5.22 -4.00
N VAL A 81 2.24 4.46 -4.51
CA VAL A 81 2.50 3.41 -5.52
C VAL A 81 3.14 3.99 -6.79
N THR A 82 3.10 5.32 -6.99
CA THR A 82 3.88 6.04 -8.02
C THR A 82 5.40 5.80 -7.93
N LYS A 83 5.95 5.62 -6.73
CA LYS A 83 7.40 5.57 -6.49
C LYS A 83 8.11 4.46 -7.28
N GLN A 84 7.46 3.32 -7.49
CA GLN A 84 8.02 2.23 -8.29
C GLN A 84 8.35 2.65 -9.74
N PHE A 85 7.54 3.53 -10.33
CA PHE A 85 7.74 3.99 -11.70
C PHE A 85 8.90 4.99 -11.77
N THR A 86 9.00 5.90 -10.80
CA THR A 86 10.13 6.83 -10.64
C THR A 86 11.43 6.09 -10.44
N ALA A 87 11.43 5.07 -9.57
CA ALA A 87 12.59 4.23 -9.32
C ALA A 87 13.01 3.48 -10.60
N ALA A 88 12.07 2.89 -11.34
CA ALA A 88 12.36 2.24 -12.61
C ALA A 88 12.95 3.21 -13.64
N ALA A 89 12.42 4.43 -13.75
CA ALA A 89 12.96 5.45 -14.67
C ALA A 89 14.39 5.87 -14.31
N ILE A 90 14.70 6.07 -13.03
CA ILE A 90 16.07 6.32 -12.57
C ILE A 90 16.98 5.15 -12.91
N LEU A 91 16.53 3.92 -12.67
CA LEU A 91 17.32 2.73 -12.99
C LEU A 91 17.54 2.55 -14.49
N GLN A 92 16.60 2.93 -15.37
CA GLN A 92 16.83 2.97 -16.81
C GLN A 92 17.94 3.96 -17.19
N LEU A 93 17.98 5.13 -16.54
CA LEU A 93 19.05 6.10 -16.75
C LEU A 93 20.40 5.59 -16.22
N VAL A 94 20.41 4.82 -15.13
CA VAL A 94 21.63 4.13 -14.64
C VAL A 94 22.09 3.07 -15.63
N ASP A 95 21.18 2.22 -16.10
CA ASP A 95 21.47 1.12 -17.04
C ASP A 95 22.07 1.63 -18.36
N SER A 96 21.59 2.79 -18.83
CA SER A 96 22.10 3.47 -20.03
C SER A 96 23.36 4.30 -19.80
N GLY A 97 23.95 4.28 -18.60
CA GLY A 97 25.18 5.00 -18.27
C GLY A 97 25.02 6.53 -18.18
N ARG A 98 23.79 7.06 -18.16
CA ARG A 98 23.53 8.50 -18.13
C ARG A 98 23.69 9.11 -16.73
N LEU A 99 23.58 8.29 -15.68
CA LEU A 99 23.84 8.66 -14.29
C LEU A 99 24.30 7.45 -13.47
N SER A 100 24.89 7.70 -12.32
CA SER A 100 25.30 6.65 -11.36
C SER A 100 24.42 6.72 -10.11
N LEU A 101 24.11 5.56 -9.51
CA LEU A 101 23.44 5.50 -8.20
C LEU A 101 24.22 6.22 -7.10
N TYR A 102 25.53 6.40 -7.28
CA TYR A 102 26.41 7.07 -6.32
C TYR A 102 26.75 8.51 -6.71
N ASP A 103 26.18 9.03 -7.80
CA ASP A 103 26.24 10.46 -8.10
C ASP A 103 25.69 11.25 -6.91
N LYS A 104 26.40 12.32 -6.55
CA LYS A 104 25.99 13.22 -5.49
C LYS A 104 24.86 14.12 -5.96
N LEU A 105 23.98 14.51 -5.03
CA LEU A 105 22.89 15.45 -5.33
C LEU A 105 23.43 16.77 -5.88
N SER A 106 24.63 17.20 -5.45
CA SER A 106 25.29 18.43 -5.88
C SER A 106 25.57 18.48 -7.38
N LYS A 107 25.69 17.31 -8.04
CA LYS A 107 25.80 17.22 -9.51
C LYS A 107 24.57 17.80 -10.22
N PHE A 108 23.40 17.71 -9.60
CA PHE A 108 22.12 18.14 -10.21
C PHE A 108 21.55 19.40 -9.57
N PHE A 109 21.82 19.59 -8.27
CA PHE A 109 21.34 20.65 -7.41
C PHE A 109 22.46 21.13 -6.46
N PRO A 110 23.46 21.87 -6.96
CA PRO A 110 24.60 22.32 -6.15
C PRO A 110 24.20 23.28 -5.02
N ASP A 111 23.01 23.89 -5.13
CA ASP A 111 22.45 24.82 -4.16
C ASP A 111 21.57 24.15 -3.08
N TYR A 112 21.42 22.82 -3.12
CA TYR A 112 20.64 22.07 -2.14
C TYR A 112 21.47 21.86 -0.85
N PRO A 113 20.91 22.04 0.36
CA PRO A 113 21.67 21.81 1.59
C PRO A 113 22.20 20.37 1.70
N LYS A 114 23.47 20.21 2.08
CA LYS A 114 24.17 18.91 2.19
C LYS A 114 24.21 18.10 0.89
N ALA A 115 24.12 18.75 -0.28
CA ALA A 115 24.03 18.06 -1.57
C ALA A 115 25.21 17.11 -1.87
N ASP A 116 26.42 17.42 -1.40
CA ASP A 116 27.60 16.55 -1.56
C ASP A 116 27.54 15.27 -0.70
N SER A 117 26.72 15.26 0.35
CA SER A 117 26.56 14.11 1.26
C SER A 117 25.45 13.16 0.82
N ILE A 118 24.55 13.58 -0.07
CA ILE A 118 23.39 12.80 -0.50
C ILE A 118 23.68 12.15 -1.85
N SER A 119 23.37 10.87 -2.01
CA SER A 119 23.47 10.15 -3.28
C SER A 119 22.09 9.78 -3.82
N ILE A 120 22.01 9.47 -5.12
CA ILE A 120 20.78 8.97 -5.75
C ILE A 120 20.28 7.69 -5.07
N HIS A 121 21.19 6.79 -4.70
CA HIS A 121 20.91 5.60 -3.89
C HIS A 121 20.12 5.96 -2.63
N MET A 122 20.60 6.93 -1.86
CA MET A 122 19.96 7.35 -0.60
C MET A 122 18.57 7.97 -0.81
N LEU A 123 18.32 8.61 -1.95
CA LEU A 123 16.98 9.10 -2.29
C LEU A 123 16.02 7.94 -2.58
N LEU A 124 16.46 6.95 -3.35
CA LEU A 124 15.66 5.79 -3.72
C LEU A 124 15.36 4.88 -2.51
N SER A 125 16.33 4.69 -1.62
CA SER A 125 16.27 3.81 -0.44
C SER A 125 15.88 4.53 0.86
N HIS A 126 15.39 5.77 0.79
CA HIS A 126 14.90 6.51 1.96
C HIS A 126 15.93 6.71 3.10
N SER A 127 17.21 6.85 2.76
CA SER A 127 18.30 7.04 3.74
C SER A 127 19.00 8.40 3.63
N SER A 128 18.34 9.39 3.02
CA SER A 128 18.91 10.73 2.76
C SER A 128 18.81 11.70 3.95
N GLY A 129 17.95 11.41 4.93
CA GLY A 129 17.64 12.32 6.03
C GLY A 129 16.70 13.47 5.68
N LEU A 130 16.19 13.50 4.44
CA LEU A 130 15.18 14.46 4.01
C LEU A 130 13.85 14.18 4.72
N ALA A 131 13.12 15.24 5.07
CA ALA A 131 11.84 15.10 5.76
C ALA A 131 10.79 14.32 4.96
N MET A 132 9.77 13.82 5.66
CA MET A 132 8.71 13.00 5.07
C MET A 132 7.99 13.65 3.89
N GLY A 133 7.75 14.96 3.91
CA GLY A 133 7.01 15.62 2.84
C GLY A 133 6.93 17.13 2.95
N PHE A 134 6.12 17.70 2.07
CA PHE A 134 5.92 19.13 1.86
C PHE A 134 4.45 19.37 1.52
N LYS A 135 3.56 18.80 2.34
CA LYS A 135 2.13 18.69 2.05
C LYS A 135 1.50 20.06 1.81
N GLU A 136 1.81 21.04 2.64
CA GLU A 136 1.31 22.42 2.53
C GLU A 136 1.72 23.06 1.21
N ILE A 137 2.96 22.79 0.77
CA ILE A 137 3.49 23.27 -0.52
C ILE A 137 2.74 22.59 -1.68
N ALA A 138 2.52 21.28 -1.60
CA ALA A 138 1.81 20.51 -2.62
C ALA A 138 0.32 20.87 -2.75
N LEU A 139 -0.27 21.51 -1.74
CA LEU A 139 -1.65 22.00 -1.74
C LEU A 139 -1.77 23.49 -2.13
N SER A 140 -0.63 24.17 -2.34
CA SER A 140 -0.60 25.59 -2.71
C SER A 140 -0.58 25.80 -4.23
N SER A 141 -0.93 27.00 -4.69
CA SER A 141 -0.90 27.38 -6.11
C SER A 141 0.43 27.99 -6.56
N ILE A 142 1.52 27.81 -5.80
CA ILE A 142 2.81 28.42 -6.14
C ILE A 142 3.47 27.74 -7.34
N SER A 143 4.43 28.42 -7.97
CA SER A 143 5.18 27.89 -9.10
C SER A 143 6.15 26.77 -8.70
N ARG A 144 6.61 25.99 -9.68
CA ARG A 144 7.61 24.93 -9.48
C ARG A 144 8.92 25.45 -8.87
N ASP A 145 9.31 26.67 -9.22
CA ASP A 145 10.53 27.31 -8.70
C ASP A 145 10.35 27.77 -7.25
N SER A 146 9.21 28.39 -6.92
CA SER A 146 8.88 28.76 -5.55
C SER A 146 8.75 27.53 -4.65
N ALA A 147 8.15 26.46 -5.17
CA ALA A 147 8.05 25.18 -4.46
C ALA A 147 9.43 24.58 -4.17
N TYR A 148 10.32 24.54 -5.18
CA TYR A 148 11.69 24.08 -4.98
C TYR A 148 12.45 24.93 -3.96
N ALA A 149 12.31 26.26 -4.02
CA ALA A 149 12.93 27.18 -3.07
C ALA A 149 12.43 26.97 -1.62
N ALA A 150 11.14 26.62 -1.45
CA ALA A 150 10.55 26.32 -0.15
C ALA A 150 10.97 24.93 0.36
N ILE A 151 10.93 23.90 -0.50
CA ILE A 151 11.33 22.52 -0.16
C ILE A 151 12.79 22.47 0.32
N LYS A 152 13.69 23.23 -0.33
CA LYS A 152 15.10 23.34 0.09
C LYS A 152 15.30 23.83 1.53
N LYS A 153 14.33 24.58 2.09
CA LYS A 153 14.42 25.14 3.44
C LYS A 153 13.90 24.18 4.51
N ILE A 154 13.29 23.06 4.12
CA ILE A 154 12.78 22.08 5.08
C ILE A 154 13.96 21.41 5.79
N PRO A 155 13.99 21.41 7.14
CA PRO A 155 15.08 20.79 7.90
C PRO A 155 15.21 19.29 7.61
N PHE A 156 16.44 18.78 7.75
CA PHE A 156 16.71 17.35 7.72
C PHE A 156 16.28 16.71 9.04
N GLU A 157 15.71 15.52 8.99
CA GLU A 157 15.36 14.73 10.19
C GLU A 157 16.60 14.09 10.81
N PHE A 158 17.61 13.77 10.00
CA PHE A 158 18.90 13.24 10.44
C PHE A 158 20.00 13.49 9.38
N SER A 159 21.25 13.21 9.73
CA SER A 159 22.37 13.31 8.78
C SER A 159 22.27 12.25 7.68
N PRO A 160 22.54 12.57 6.40
CA PRO A 160 22.48 11.60 5.30
C PRO A 160 23.24 10.30 5.60
N GLY A 161 22.58 9.16 5.38
CA GLY A 161 23.12 7.83 5.62
C GLY A 161 23.10 7.34 7.07
N ALA A 162 22.72 8.17 8.05
CA ALA A 162 22.74 7.77 9.46
C ALA A 162 21.59 6.81 9.83
N LYS A 163 20.44 6.94 9.19
CA LYS A 163 19.21 6.16 9.43
C LYS A 163 18.41 6.00 8.13
N SER A 164 17.28 5.31 8.21
CA SER A 164 16.23 5.31 7.19
C SER A 164 15.00 6.04 7.73
N ALA A 165 14.37 6.83 6.88
CA ALA A 165 13.01 7.34 7.07
C ALA A 165 12.40 7.69 5.71
N TYR A 166 11.14 7.30 5.54
CA TYR A 166 10.38 7.56 4.34
C TYR A 166 10.32 9.04 3.97
N SER A 167 10.62 9.38 2.71
CA SER A 167 10.68 10.77 2.24
C SER A 167 10.09 10.95 0.85
N ASN A 168 9.04 11.76 0.76
CA ASN A 168 8.47 12.23 -0.51
C ASN A 168 9.39 13.27 -1.18
N ILE A 169 10.13 14.07 -0.40
CA ILE A 169 11.12 15.02 -0.96
C ILE A 169 12.16 14.28 -1.79
N GLY A 170 12.62 13.12 -1.31
CA GLY A 170 13.59 12.31 -2.06
C GLY A 170 13.09 11.92 -3.45
N TYR A 171 11.84 11.46 -3.56
CA TYR A 171 11.24 11.07 -4.83
C TYR A 171 10.84 12.24 -5.72
N TYR A 172 10.48 13.38 -5.15
CA TYR A 172 10.35 14.64 -5.89
C TYR A 172 11.66 15.05 -6.55
N LEU A 173 12.79 14.98 -5.81
CA LEU A 173 14.11 15.26 -6.37
C LEU A 173 14.49 14.26 -7.46
N LEU A 174 14.17 12.97 -7.30
CA LEU A 174 14.38 11.96 -8.36
C LEU A 174 13.61 12.29 -9.64
N ALA A 175 12.35 12.75 -9.55
CA ALA A 175 11.62 13.20 -10.74
C ALA A 175 12.29 14.39 -11.43
N LYS A 176 12.81 15.37 -10.67
CA LYS A 176 13.59 16.48 -11.25
C LYS A 176 14.93 16.02 -11.83
N ILE A 177 15.57 14.99 -11.27
CA ILE A 177 16.79 14.38 -11.84
C ILE A 177 16.47 13.70 -13.17
N ILE A 178 15.34 12.99 -13.27
CA ILE A 178 14.87 12.41 -14.54
C ILE A 178 14.76 13.52 -15.58
N GLU A 179 14.12 14.65 -15.27
CA GLU A 179 14.00 15.77 -16.22
C GLU A 179 15.36 16.36 -16.62
N LYS A 180 16.23 16.64 -15.64
CA LYS A 180 17.57 17.21 -15.89
C LYS A 180 18.45 16.29 -16.74
N VAL A 181 18.47 15.00 -16.43
CA VAL A 181 19.33 14.04 -17.13
C VAL A 181 18.75 13.71 -18.49
N SER A 182 17.43 13.53 -18.60
CA SER A 182 16.78 13.14 -19.84
C SER A 182 16.63 14.27 -20.86
N GLY A 183 16.40 15.50 -20.38
CA GLY A 183 15.95 16.63 -21.20
C GLY A 183 14.45 16.61 -21.52
N GLU A 184 13.70 15.62 -21.02
CA GLU A 184 12.27 15.45 -21.23
C GLU A 184 11.49 15.79 -19.95
N HIS A 185 10.26 16.27 -20.08
CA HIS A 185 9.35 16.37 -18.93
C HIS A 185 9.09 15.00 -18.32
N TYR A 186 8.94 14.92 -17.00
CA TYR A 186 8.76 13.65 -16.28
C TYR A 186 7.60 12.80 -16.83
N ALA A 187 6.46 13.44 -17.11
CA ALA A 187 5.29 12.78 -17.70
C ALA A 187 5.59 12.16 -19.07
N THR A 188 6.29 12.90 -19.93
CA THR A 188 6.71 12.46 -21.26
C THR A 188 7.69 11.29 -21.17
N PHE A 189 8.68 11.40 -20.29
CA PHE A 189 9.67 10.35 -20.08
C PHE A 189 9.02 9.04 -19.63
N LEU A 190 8.15 9.09 -18.62
CA LEU A 190 7.45 7.90 -18.13
C LEU A 190 6.52 7.31 -19.19
N LYS A 191 5.76 8.14 -19.91
CA LYS A 191 4.89 7.65 -20.97
C LYS A 191 5.68 6.84 -22.00
N LYS A 192 6.75 7.42 -22.54
CA LYS A 192 7.58 6.81 -23.59
C LYS A 192 8.36 5.59 -23.11
N ASN A 193 8.97 5.65 -21.93
CA ASN A 193 9.96 4.66 -21.50
C ASN A 193 9.40 3.59 -20.57
N ILE A 194 8.22 3.81 -19.99
CA ILE A 194 7.60 2.92 -19.03
C ILE A 194 6.20 2.49 -19.52
N PHE A 195 5.26 3.41 -19.64
CA PHE A 195 3.86 3.06 -19.88
C PHE A 195 3.64 2.46 -21.28
N ASP A 196 4.13 3.13 -22.33
CA ASP A 196 3.98 2.66 -23.71
C ASP A 196 4.75 1.35 -23.94
N LYS A 197 5.94 1.18 -23.34
CA LYS A 197 6.73 -0.06 -23.43
C LYS A 197 6.10 -1.24 -22.70
N ALA A 198 5.50 -1.00 -21.54
CA ALA A 198 4.78 -2.03 -20.80
C ALA A 198 3.41 -2.34 -21.44
N GLY A 199 2.84 -1.41 -22.21
CA GLY A 199 1.49 -1.52 -22.76
C GLY A 199 0.39 -1.01 -21.81
N MET A 200 0.74 -0.15 -20.86
CA MET A 200 -0.16 0.43 -19.86
C MET A 200 -0.94 1.64 -20.44
N LYS A 201 -1.99 1.35 -21.21
CA LYS A 201 -2.72 2.36 -22.00
C LYS A 201 -3.63 3.28 -21.17
N ASN A 202 -3.94 2.91 -19.93
CA ASN A 202 -4.80 3.64 -19.02
C ASN A 202 -4.02 4.30 -17.87
N THR A 203 -2.71 4.46 -18.04
CA THR A 203 -1.80 5.01 -17.03
C THR A 203 -1.15 6.30 -17.54
N GLY A 204 -1.04 7.27 -16.66
CA GLY A 204 -0.41 8.55 -16.98
C GLY A 204 -0.04 9.35 -15.73
N VAL A 205 0.65 10.46 -15.95
CA VAL A 205 0.97 11.43 -14.89
C VAL A 205 -0.08 12.53 -14.91
N SER A 206 -0.63 12.86 -13.75
CA SER A 206 -1.60 13.92 -13.56
C SER A 206 -0.97 15.30 -13.77
N ASN A 207 -1.78 16.22 -14.28
CA ASN A 207 -1.52 17.65 -14.26
C ASN A 207 -2.86 18.36 -13.96
N ASN A 208 -2.82 19.68 -13.75
CA ASN A 208 -4.02 20.45 -13.37
C ASN A 208 -4.92 20.84 -14.57
N GLU A 209 -4.50 20.58 -15.80
CA GLU A 209 -5.17 21.06 -17.02
C GLU A 209 -5.87 19.95 -17.82
N SER A 210 -5.31 18.74 -17.80
CA SER A 210 -5.71 17.64 -18.68
C SER A 210 -6.99 16.99 -18.22
N ILE A 211 -7.90 16.79 -19.17
CA ILE A 211 -9.08 15.96 -18.98
C ILE A 211 -8.68 14.50 -19.14
N VAL A 212 -8.84 13.71 -18.09
CA VAL A 212 -8.55 12.27 -18.09
C VAL A 212 -9.88 11.49 -18.10
N PRO A 213 -10.25 10.82 -19.21
CA PRO A 213 -11.48 10.07 -19.27
C PRO A 213 -11.54 8.95 -18.23
N LYS A 214 -12.70 8.84 -17.57
CA LYS A 214 -13.00 7.83 -16.54
C LYS A 214 -12.07 7.88 -15.32
N LYS A 215 -11.49 9.05 -15.01
CA LYS A 215 -10.77 9.25 -13.75
C LYS A 215 -11.78 9.41 -12.61
N ALA A 216 -11.65 8.61 -11.55
CA ALA A 216 -12.47 8.76 -10.36
C ALA A 216 -12.19 10.09 -9.67
N LYS A 217 -13.25 10.74 -9.18
CA LYS A 217 -13.13 11.81 -8.19
C LYS A 217 -12.74 11.18 -6.84
N VAL A 218 -11.93 11.91 -6.10
CA VAL A 218 -11.41 11.45 -4.82
C VAL A 218 -12.15 12.15 -3.70
N TYR A 219 -12.59 11.36 -2.74
CA TYR A 219 -13.34 11.74 -1.56
C TYR A 219 -12.58 11.28 -0.33
N TYR A 220 -12.60 12.10 0.72
CA TYR A 220 -12.11 11.66 2.03
C TYR A 220 -13.17 11.93 3.09
N HIS A 221 -13.08 11.22 4.20
CA HIS A 221 -14.06 11.30 5.27
C HIS A 221 -13.60 12.29 6.36
N ASN A 222 -14.52 13.10 6.85
CA ASN A 222 -14.38 13.84 8.11
C ASN A 222 -15.55 13.47 9.05
N ASP A 223 -15.69 14.12 10.20
CA ASP A 223 -16.76 13.81 11.16
C ASP A 223 -18.19 14.04 10.59
N GLU A 224 -18.32 14.79 9.49
CA GLU A 224 -19.58 15.15 8.84
C GLU A 224 -19.91 14.27 7.61
N GLY A 225 -18.98 13.42 7.18
CA GLY A 225 -19.15 12.49 6.05
C GLY A 225 -18.10 12.64 4.96
N PHE A 226 -18.46 12.29 3.72
CA PHE A 226 -17.57 12.45 2.57
C PHE A 226 -17.45 13.90 2.15
N ILE A 227 -16.22 14.36 2.00
CA ILE A 227 -15.88 15.68 1.49
C ILE A 227 -14.90 15.58 0.32
N HIS A 228 -14.92 16.63 -0.52
CA HIS A 228 -14.03 16.73 -1.67
C HIS A 228 -12.57 16.83 -1.24
N ASN A 229 -11.71 16.10 -1.95
CA ASN A 229 -10.26 16.27 -1.83
C ASN A 229 -9.85 17.75 -2.02
N PRO A 230 -8.96 18.32 -1.19
CA PRO A 230 -8.41 19.65 -1.43
C PRO A 230 -7.78 19.80 -2.82
N TYR A 231 -7.55 21.05 -3.22
CA TYR A 231 -6.74 21.33 -4.39
C TYR A 231 -5.35 20.72 -4.24
N ILE A 232 -4.91 19.98 -5.27
CA ILE A 232 -3.57 19.40 -5.35
C ILE A 232 -2.87 20.04 -6.54
N ASN A 233 -1.68 20.58 -6.30
CA ASN A 233 -0.81 21.09 -7.34
C ASN A 233 -0.01 19.95 -7.96
N TRP A 234 -0.49 19.42 -9.08
CA TRP A 234 0.10 18.27 -9.77
C TRP A 234 1.42 18.62 -10.49
N GLU A 235 1.74 19.91 -10.65
CA GLU A 235 3.06 20.36 -11.12
C GLU A 235 4.16 20.21 -10.05
N ILE A 236 3.76 20.12 -8.77
CA ILE A 236 4.66 19.95 -7.63
C ILE A 236 4.61 18.52 -7.10
N ASN A 237 3.42 17.91 -7.07
CA ASN A 237 3.18 16.57 -6.51
C ASN A 237 3.59 15.46 -7.50
N LEU A 238 4.89 15.36 -7.74
CA LEU A 238 5.53 14.59 -8.80
C LEU A 238 6.56 13.59 -8.22
N GLY A 239 6.70 12.43 -8.86
CA GLY A 239 7.75 11.44 -8.52
C GLY A 239 7.42 10.56 -7.33
N HIS A 240 6.85 11.15 -6.28
CA HIS A 240 6.40 10.42 -5.09
C HIS A 240 4.91 10.09 -5.12
N ASP A 241 4.16 10.77 -5.99
CA ASP A 241 2.73 10.67 -6.30
C ASP A 241 2.53 11.21 -7.74
N GLY A 242 1.29 11.33 -8.20
CA GLY A 242 0.90 11.99 -9.45
C GLY A 242 0.49 11.01 -10.54
N ILE A 243 0.85 9.72 -10.46
CA ILE A 243 0.43 8.74 -11.44
C ILE A 243 -1.01 8.30 -11.16
N TYR A 244 -1.83 8.21 -12.22
CA TYR A 244 -3.10 7.47 -12.20
C TYR A 244 -2.97 6.18 -13.00
N SER A 245 -3.76 5.16 -12.66
CA SER A 245 -3.80 3.89 -13.38
C SER A 245 -5.10 3.11 -13.13
N THR A 246 -5.18 1.88 -13.64
CA THR A 246 -6.24 0.91 -13.40
C THR A 246 -5.63 -0.37 -12.80
N VAL A 247 -6.43 -1.23 -12.18
CA VAL A 247 -5.94 -2.53 -11.70
C VAL A 247 -5.38 -3.41 -12.82
N GLU A 248 -5.90 -3.27 -14.06
CA GLU A 248 -5.44 -4.03 -15.22
C GLU A 248 -4.06 -3.56 -15.70
N ASP A 249 -3.85 -2.25 -15.79
CA ASP A 249 -2.54 -1.69 -16.10
C ASP A 249 -1.51 -2.01 -15.01
N LEU A 250 -1.91 -2.04 -13.73
CA LEU A 250 -1.01 -2.47 -12.64
C LEU A 250 -0.65 -3.96 -12.74
N ALA A 251 -1.54 -4.81 -13.26
CA ALA A 251 -1.21 -6.20 -13.56
C ALA A 251 -0.20 -6.31 -14.71
N ILE A 252 -0.36 -5.48 -15.75
CA ILE A 252 0.61 -5.38 -16.85
C ILE A 252 1.98 -4.93 -16.31
N TRP A 253 1.98 -3.93 -15.41
CA TRP A 253 3.18 -3.48 -14.74
C TRP A 253 3.86 -4.57 -13.90
N ASP A 254 3.08 -5.30 -13.07
CA ASP A 254 3.57 -6.46 -12.32
C ASP A 254 4.29 -7.46 -13.24
N GLN A 255 3.66 -7.85 -14.35
CA GLN A 255 4.29 -8.78 -15.31
C GLN A 255 5.54 -8.18 -15.96
N ALA A 256 5.53 -6.89 -16.31
CA ALA A 256 6.66 -6.19 -16.92
C ALA A 256 7.89 -6.16 -16.00
N LEU A 257 7.68 -6.14 -14.67
CA LEU A 257 8.75 -6.24 -13.68
C LEU A 257 9.39 -7.64 -13.60
N TYR A 258 8.77 -8.69 -14.14
CA TYR A 258 9.36 -10.04 -14.25
C TYR A 258 10.12 -10.27 -15.54
N GLY A 259 9.76 -9.57 -16.62
CA GLY A 259 10.52 -9.57 -17.88
C GLY A 259 11.69 -8.59 -17.88
N THR A 260 12.46 -8.54 -18.96
CA THR A 260 13.52 -7.53 -19.17
C THR A 260 13.05 -6.35 -20.01
N THR A 261 11.75 -6.21 -20.24
CA THR A 261 11.14 -5.16 -21.07
C THR A 261 11.42 -3.77 -20.52
N ILE A 262 11.41 -3.61 -19.18
CA ILE A 262 11.54 -2.31 -18.53
C ILE A 262 12.94 -2.09 -17.95
N LEU A 263 13.49 -3.11 -17.29
CA LEU A 263 14.81 -3.07 -16.64
C LEU A 263 15.63 -4.31 -17.02
N SER A 264 16.95 -4.13 -17.17
CA SER A 264 17.86 -5.27 -17.20
C SER A 264 17.75 -6.12 -15.94
N ALA A 265 18.17 -7.39 -16.02
CA ALA A 265 18.22 -8.28 -14.85
C ALA A 265 19.05 -7.66 -13.70
N THR A 266 20.14 -6.96 -14.04
CA THR A 266 21.01 -6.27 -13.08
C THR A 266 20.26 -5.14 -12.37
N MET A 267 19.56 -4.26 -13.11
CA MET A 267 18.82 -3.16 -12.49
C MET A 267 17.63 -3.64 -11.67
N LYS A 268 16.93 -4.68 -12.14
CA LYS A 268 15.85 -5.30 -11.40
C LYS A 268 16.32 -5.90 -10.08
N LYS A 269 17.45 -6.61 -10.07
CA LYS A 269 18.04 -7.12 -8.82
C LYS A 269 18.30 -5.99 -7.84
N LYS A 270 18.82 -4.84 -8.31
CA LYS A 270 19.00 -3.66 -7.46
C LYS A 270 17.67 -3.12 -6.95
N MET A 271 16.65 -3.01 -7.80
CA MET A 271 15.31 -2.53 -7.43
C MET A 271 14.71 -3.29 -6.25
N PHE A 272 14.90 -4.61 -6.22
CA PHE A 272 14.32 -5.51 -5.21
C PHE A 272 15.30 -5.94 -4.10
N THR A 273 16.46 -5.29 -3.98
CA THR A 273 17.38 -5.52 -2.87
C THR A 273 16.98 -4.64 -1.67
N PRO A 274 16.82 -5.18 -0.45
CA PRO A 274 16.60 -4.36 0.74
C PRO A 274 17.90 -3.63 1.13
N TYR A 275 17.82 -2.32 1.34
CA TYR A 275 18.98 -1.47 1.59
C TYR A 275 19.05 -0.88 2.99
N ASN A 276 18.03 -1.08 3.83
CA ASN A 276 17.97 -0.55 5.19
C ASN A 276 17.16 -1.45 6.13
N SER A 277 17.07 -1.05 7.41
CA SER A 277 16.38 -1.79 8.47
C SER A 277 14.86 -1.88 8.30
N GLU A 278 14.26 -1.04 7.47
CA GLU A 278 12.85 -1.09 7.10
C GLU A 278 12.61 -1.91 5.82
N ASN A 279 13.68 -2.53 5.29
CA ASN A 279 13.71 -3.31 4.07
C ASN A 279 13.27 -2.54 2.80
N TRP A 280 13.50 -1.23 2.74
CA TRP A 280 13.26 -0.50 1.49
C TRP A 280 14.24 -0.94 0.40
N GLY A 281 13.69 -1.36 -0.73
CA GLY A 281 14.38 -1.37 -2.01
C GLY A 281 14.22 -0.03 -2.72
N TYR A 282 14.18 -0.05 -4.05
CA TYR A 282 13.92 1.16 -4.83
C TYR A 282 12.46 1.18 -5.28
N GLY A 283 11.65 1.97 -4.57
CA GLY A 283 10.23 2.15 -4.85
C GLY A 283 9.35 1.00 -4.36
N PHE A 284 9.90 0.12 -3.52
CA PHE A 284 9.22 -1.03 -2.91
C PHE A 284 9.75 -1.31 -1.50
N ILE A 285 8.91 -1.87 -0.65
CA ILE A 285 9.31 -2.57 0.57
C ILE A 285 9.50 -4.04 0.22
N ILE A 286 10.62 -4.60 0.66
CA ILE A 286 10.99 -5.99 0.39
C ILE A 286 10.75 -6.83 1.63
N ASN A 287 9.94 -7.88 1.47
CA ASN A 287 9.57 -8.83 2.51
C ASN A 287 9.09 -8.17 3.82
N PRO A 288 8.06 -7.29 3.77
CA PRO A 288 7.53 -6.64 4.96
C PRO A 288 6.90 -7.64 5.93
N PHE A 289 6.70 -7.25 7.19
CA PHE A 289 6.18 -8.14 8.23
C PHE A 289 4.76 -8.69 7.97
N TYR A 290 3.97 -8.05 7.10
CA TYR A 290 2.59 -8.45 6.77
C TYR A 290 2.51 -9.43 5.59
N ASN A 291 3.56 -10.22 5.37
CA ASN A 291 3.74 -11.08 4.19
C ASN A 291 3.11 -12.48 4.29
N HIS A 292 2.32 -12.77 5.32
CA HIS A 292 1.70 -14.08 5.54
C HIS A 292 2.65 -15.28 5.67
N GLY A 293 3.96 -15.07 5.82
CA GLY A 293 4.98 -16.11 5.77
C GLY A 293 5.54 -16.40 4.37
N HIS A 294 5.20 -15.58 3.39
CA HIS A 294 5.59 -15.72 1.98
C HIS A 294 6.50 -14.56 1.54
N TYR A 295 7.32 -14.71 0.51
CA TYR A 295 8.18 -13.62 0.04
C TYR A 295 7.36 -12.56 -0.71
N LEU A 296 7.20 -11.38 -0.12
CA LEU A 296 6.36 -10.29 -0.61
C LEU A 296 7.19 -9.08 -1.07
N ILE A 297 6.90 -8.57 -2.26
CA ILE A 297 7.32 -7.23 -2.71
C ILE A 297 6.07 -6.36 -2.71
N ALA A 298 6.10 -5.25 -1.97
CA ALA A 298 4.91 -4.42 -1.78
C ALA A 298 5.20 -2.93 -1.83
N HIS A 299 4.18 -2.15 -2.16
CA HIS A 299 4.11 -0.74 -1.85
C HIS A 299 2.65 -0.33 -1.72
N ASP A 300 2.34 0.46 -0.69
CA ASP A 300 1.00 1.04 -0.50
C ASP A 300 1.01 2.53 -0.78
N GLY A 301 -0.15 3.07 -1.12
CA GLY A 301 -0.34 4.49 -1.41
C GLY A 301 -1.45 5.07 -0.57
N GLY A 302 -1.22 6.25 -0.02
CA GLY A 302 -2.24 7.05 0.65
C GLY A 302 -2.02 8.54 0.36
N PHE A 303 -3.04 9.21 -0.14
CA PHE A 303 -3.05 10.67 -0.29
C PHE A 303 -4.48 11.19 -0.40
N PHE A 304 -4.99 11.81 0.68
CA PHE A 304 -6.34 12.40 0.78
C PHE A 304 -7.45 11.59 0.09
N GLY A 305 -7.95 10.55 0.74
CA GLY A 305 -9.03 9.73 0.18
C GLY A 305 -8.60 8.75 -0.91
N THR A 306 -7.46 8.98 -1.56
CA THR A 306 -6.82 7.95 -2.38
C THR A 306 -6.14 6.96 -1.45
N MET A 307 -6.48 5.68 -1.55
CA MET A 307 -5.78 4.60 -0.87
C MET A 307 -5.58 3.44 -1.85
N THR A 308 -4.35 2.98 -2.00
CA THR A 308 -3.98 1.97 -2.98
C THR A 308 -3.02 0.96 -2.38
N SER A 309 -3.00 -0.25 -2.93
CA SER A 309 -2.04 -1.28 -2.55
C SER A 309 -1.55 -2.04 -3.77
N PHE A 310 -0.27 -2.39 -3.77
CA PHE A 310 0.38 -3.23 -4.76
C PHE A 310 1.14 -4.32 -4.00
N ASN A 311 0.66 -5.56 -4.08
CA ASN A 311 1.21 -6.68 -3.30
C ASN A 311 1.52 -7.84 -4.23
N ARG A 312 2.80 -8.20 -4.31
CA ARG A 312 3.26 -9.30 -5.16
C ARG A 312 4.04 -10.33 -4.36
N PHE A 313 3.45 -11.50 -4.19
CA PHE A 313 4.08 -12.68 -3.61
C PHE A 313 4.79 -13.45 -4.73
N THR A 314 6.11 -13.31 -4.77
CA THR A 314 6.91 -13.65 -5.95
C THR A 314 6.97 -15.15 -6.23
N ASP A 315 7.32 -15.96 -5.24
CA ASP A 315 7.42 -17.43 -5.34
C ASP A 315 6.05 -18.08 -5.60
N ASP A 316 4.99 -17.50 -5.02
CA ASP A 316 3.61 -17.97 -5.16
C ASP A 316 2.92 -17.51 -6.45
N LYS A 317 3.55 -16.62 -7.22
CA LYS A 317 2.98 -15.98 -8.41
C LYS A 317 1.59 -15.38 -8.13
N LEU A 318 1.41 -14.80 -6.95
CA LEU A 318 0.17 -14.17 -6.50
C LEU A 318 0.34 -12.66 -6.52
N PHE A 319 -0.53 -11.97 -7.27
CA PHE A 319 -0.62 -10.52 -7.31
C PHE A 319 -1.97 -10.07 -6.77
N VAL A 320 -1.95 -9.10 -5.86
CA VAL A 320 -3.13 -8.48 -5.26
C VAL A 320 -2.97 -6.97 -5.33
N THR A 321 -3.95 -6.29 -5.92
CA THR A 321 -4.01 -4.83 -5.92
C THR A 321 -5.43 -4.34 -5.65
N VAL A 322 -5.53 -3.29 -4.83
CA VAL A 322 -6.78 -2.64 -4.44
C VAL A 322 -6.59 -1.14 -4.64
N LEU A 323 -7.49 -0.51 -5.37
CA LEU A 323 -7.48 0.93 -5.63
C LEU A 323 -8.82 1.52 -5.17
N SER A 324 -8.78 2.51 -4.27
CA SER A 324 -9.99 3.16 -3.77
C SER A 324 -9.93 4.68 -3.89
N ASN A 325 -11.10 5.30 -4.08
CA ASN A 325 -11.26 6.74 -4.22
C ASN A 325 -12.01 7.41 -3.06
N ASN A 326 -12.27 6.71 -1.96
CA ASN A 326 -13.03 7.21 -0.82
C ASN A 326 -12.37 6.99 0.55
N GLY A 327 -11.07 6.67 0.57
CA GLY A 327 -10.29 6.46 1.79
C GLY A 327 -10.33 5.04 2.36
N SER A 328 -10.99 4.08 1.70
CA SER A 328 -10.99 2.68 2.17
C SER A 328 -9.58 2.12 2.33
N ALA A 329 -9.34 1.33 3.38
CA ALA A 329 -8.01 0.82 3.73
C ALA A 329 -7.50 -0.28 2.77
N SER A 330 -7.14 0.10 1.54
CA SER A 330 -6.69 -0.80 0.47
C SER A 330 -5.54 -1.75 0.86
N HIS A 331 -4.67 -1.35 1.79
CA HIS A 331 -3.59 -2.20 2.32
C HIS A 331 -4.12 -3.31 3.24
N ILE A 332 -5.11 -3.02 4.10
CA ILE A 332 -5.77 -4.02 4.96
C ILE A 332 -6.63 -4.97 4.14
N ILE A 333 -7.38 -4.43 3.16
CA ILE A 333 -8.17 -5.24 2.23
C ILE A 333 -7.23 -6.17 1.43
N GLY A 334 -6.10 -5.65 0.92
CA GLY A 334 -5.08 -6.44 0.23
C GLY A 334 -4.48 -7.56 1.10
N TYR A 335 -4.27 -7.28 2.39
CA TYR A 335 -3.82 -8.26 3.37
C TYR A 335 -4.86 -9.38 3.61
N GLY A 336 -6.15 -9.06 3.70
CA GLY A 336 -7.23 -10.06 3.79
C GLY A 336 -7.39 -10.89 2.52
N LEU A 337 -7.36 -10.25 1.35
CA LEU A 337 -7.45 -10.93 0.05
C LEU A 337 -6.29 -11.92 -0.17
N SER A 338 -5.07 -11.53 0.18
CA SER A 338 -3.92 -12.42 0.10
C SER A 338 -4.05 -13.61 1.05
N ALA A 339 -4.54 -13.41 2.28
CA ALA A 339 -4.80 -14.50 3.21
C ALA A 339 -5.80 -15.53 2.64
N ILE A 340 -6.90 -15.07 2.04
CA ILE A 340 -7.89 -15.94 1.36
C ILE A 340 -7.23 -16.70 0.20
N ALA A 341 -6.40 -16.03 -0.61
CA ALA A 341 -5.68 -16.65 -1.73
C ALA A 341 -4.63 -17.69 -1.29
N PHE A 342 -4.18 -17.62 -0.03
CA PHE A 342 -3.35 -18.63 0.64
C PHE A 342 -4.16 -19.69 1.38
N GLY A 343 -5.49 -19.64 1.33
CA GLY A 343 -6.38 -20.60 1.98
C GLY A 343 -6.54 -20.41 3.49
N LYS A 344 -6.07 -19.28 4.04
CA LYS A 344 -6.31 -18.93 5.44
C LYS A 344 -7.77 -18.59 5.67
N GLU A 345 -8.25 -18.83 6.88
CA GLU A 345 -9.57 -18.34 7.29
C GLU A 345 -9.54 -16.83 7.50
N VAL A 346 -10.59 -16.16 7.04
CA VAL A 346 -10.77 -14.71 7.12
C VAL A 346 -12.20 -14.46 7.57
N GLU A 347 -12.33 -13.72 8.67
CA GLU A 347 -13.62 -13.21 9.17
C GLU A 347 -14.17 -12.21 8.16
N ILE A 348 -15.39 -12.46 7.68
CA ILE A 348 -16.07 -11.57 6.74
C ILE A 348 -16.49 -10.31 7.50
N PRO A 349 -16.25 -9.10 6.96
CA PRO A 349 -16.69 -7.85 7.59
C PRO A 349 -18.16 -7.87 7.97
N TYR A 350 -18.49 -7.32 9.13
CA TYR A 350 -19.85 -7.19 9.64
C TYR A 350 -19.98 -5.91 10.46
N LYS A 351 -21.21 -5.45 10.68
CA LYS A 351 -21.45 -4.25 11.48
C LYS A 351 -21.25 -4.59 12.96
N HIS A 352 -20.24 -3.96 13.56
CA HIS A 352 -19.99 -4.08 14.99
C HIS A 352 -21.05 -3.34 15.83
N HIS A 353 -21.36 -3.90 17.00
CA HIS A 353 -22.33 -3.31 17.92
C HIS A 353 -21.71 -3.15 19.31
N ARG A 354 -21.84 -1.94 19.89
CA ARG A 354 -21.38 -1.68 21.26
C ARG A 354 -22.23 -2.47 22.26
N ALA A 355 -21.60 -3.32 23.06
CA ALA A 355 -22.22 -3.99 24.18
C ALA A 355 -22.08 -3.18 25.47
N LYS A 356 -23.05 -3.32 26.37
CA LYS A 356 -22.94 -2.84 27.75
C LYS A 356 -22.34 -3.96 28.59
N ILE A 357 -21.12 -3.75 29.07
CA ILE A 357 -20.41 -4.72 29.92
C ILE A 357 -19.99 -4.08 31.24
N ASP A 358 -19.88 -4.90 32.28
CA ASP A 358 -19.36 -4.47 33.58
C ASP A 358 -17.86 -4.14 33.44
N THR A 359 -17.51 -2.87 33.63
CA THR A 359 -16.14 -2.37 33.45
C THR A 359 -15.22 -2.73 34.61
N THR A 360 -15.74 -3.34 35.68
CA THR A 360 -14.92 -3.87 36.79
C THR A 360 -13.96 -4.94 36.29
N ILE A 361 -14.37 -5.75 35.30
CA ILE A 361 -13.56 -6.83 34.73
C ILE A 361 -12.36 -6.33 33.92
N TYR A 362 -12.33 -5.04 33.53
CA TYR A 362 -11.30 -4.49 32.65
C TYR A 362 -9.89 -4.58 33.23
N ASN A 363 -9.77 -4.60 34.56
CA ASN A 363 -8.47 -4.77 35.21
C ASN A 363 -7.81 -6.11 34.84
N ASN A 364 -8.60 -7.11 34.47
CA ASN A 364 -8.09 -8.44 34.09
C ASN A 364 -7.45 -8.43 32.69
N TYR A 365 -7.87 -7.50 31.83
CA TYR A 365 -7.39 -7.33 30.45
C TYR A 365 -6.08 -6.54 30.34
N VAL A 366 -5.84 -5.61 31.27
CA VAL A 366 -4.70 -4.69 31.24
C VAL A 366 -3.37 -5.45 31.27
N GLY A 367 -2.49 -5.16 30.33
CA GLY A 367 -1.19 -5.82 30.23
C GLY A 367 -0.55 -5.68 28.87
N GLU A 368 0.57 -6.35 28.70
CA GLU A 368 1.29 -6.43 27.44
C GLU A 368 1.08 -7.81 26.82
N TYR A 369 0.90 -7.85 25.52
CA TYR A 369 0.66 -9.03 24.71
C TYR A 369 1.56 -8.94 23.48
N GLY A 370 2.78 -9.45 23.59
CA GLY A 370 3.84 -9.20 22.62
C GLY A 370 4.13 -7.70 22.50
N LYS A 371 3.87 -7.11 21.32
CA LYS A 371 4.05 -5.66 21.06
C LYS A 371 2.81 -4.82 21.33
N ILE A 372 1.71 -5.45 21.75
CA ILE A 372 0.43 -4.78 21.99
C ILE A 372 0.30 -4.50 23.48
N ARG A 373 -0.05 -3.26 23.84
CA ARG A 373 -0.31 -2.87 25.22
C ARG A 373 -1.78 -2.54 25.39
N ILE A 374 -2.42 -3.12 26.39
CA ILE A 374 -3.81 -2.82 26.75
C ILE A 374 -3.80 -1.97 28.01
N LEU A 375 -4.38 -0.77 27.92
CA LEU A 375 -4.43 0.22 28.99
C LEU A 375 -5.86 0.40 29.50
N LYS A 376 -6.00 0.79 30.76
CA LYS A 376 -7.28 1.25 31.32
C LYS A 376 -7.14 2.69 31.80
N ILE A 377 -7.93 3.59 31.23
CA ILE A 377 -7.95 5.02 31.59
C ILE A 377 -9.41 5.45 31.69
N GLY A 378 -9.80 6.08 32.81
CA GLY A 378 -11.16 6.59 32.97
C GLY A 378 -12.28 5.55 32.80
N GLY A 379 -12.03 4.27 33.13
CA GLY A 379 -13.00 3.19 32.99
C GLY A 379 -13.16 2.63 31.57
N LYS A 380 -12.34 3.07 30.60
CA LYS A 380 -12.28 2.57 29.23
C LYS A 380 -10.99 1.80 28.98
N LEU A 381 -10.99 0.94 27.97
CA LEU A 381 -9.78 0.26 27.50
C LEU A 381 -9.20 0.99 26.28
N TYR A 382 -7.88 0.94 26.14
CA TYR A 382 -7.17 1.52 25.01
C TYR A 382 -6.08 0.60 24.47
N TYR A 383 -5.80 0.74 23.17
CA TYR A 383 -4.82 -0.01 22.42
C TYR A 383 -3.52 0.79 22.26
N ASN A 384 -2.41 0.27 22.79
CA ASN A 384 -1.03 0.79 22.84
C ASN A 384 -0.82 2.11 23.60
N ASP A 385 -1.68 3.09 23.37
CA ASP A 385 -1.64 4.43 23.94
C ASP A 385 -3.06 4.89 24.29
N ALA A 386 -3.27 6.17 24.58
CA ALA A 386 -4.57 6.72 24.97
C ALA A 386 -5.41 7.23 23.78
N ASP A 387 -4.91 7.10 22.55
CA ASP A 387 -5.56 7.68 21.36
C ASP A 387 -6.58 6.71 20.74
N ILE A 388 -6.40 5.40 20.96
CA ILE A 388 -7.25 4.36 20.36
C ILE A 388 -8.09 3.67 21.44
N GLU A 389 -9.33 4.13 21.63
CA GLU A 389 -10.32 3.45 22.50
C GLU A 389 -10.68 2.07 21.93
N LEU A 390 -10.76 1.07 22.82
CA LEU A 390 -11.34 -0.24 22.55
C LEU A 390 -12.80 -0.26 23.00
N ILE A 391 -13.69 -0.37 22.02
CA ILE A 391 -15.14 -0.38 22.22
C ILE A 391 -15.60 -1.82 22.40
N PRO A 392 -16.32 -2.16 23.47
CA PRO A 392 -16.76 -3.53 23.72
C PRO A 392 -17.85 -3.97 22.74
N GLU A 393 -17.70 -5.15 22.17
CA GLU A 393 -18.74 -5.86 21.41
C GLU A 393 -19.29 -7.07 22.18
N SER A 394 -18.48 -7.68 23.03
CA SER A 394 -18.89 -8.71 23.97
C SER A 394 -18.06 -8.60 25.26
N LYS A 395 -18.23 -9.55 26.18
CA LYS A 395 -17.37 -9.64 27.37
C LYS A 395 -15.89 -9.70 26.98
N THR A 396 -15.54 -10.43 25.91
CA THR A 396 -14.16 -10.71 25.52
C THR A 396 -13.72 -10.03 24.23
N LYS A 397 -14.65 -9.61 23.36
CA LYS A 397 -14.34 -9.01 22.05
C LYS A 397 -14.58 -7.51 22.05
N PHE A 398 -13.62 -6.77 21.51
CA PHE A 398 -13.59 -5.32 21.40
C PHE A 398 -13.19 -4.92 19.99
N PHE A 399 -13.73 -3.82 19.47
CA PHE A 399 -13.30 -3.21 18.21
C PHE A 399 -12.66 -1.85 18.47
N ARG A 400 -11.73 -1.44 17.62
CA ARG A 400 -11.07 -0.13 17.76
C ARG A 400 -11.98 0.99 17.29
N ALA A 401 -11.99 2.10 18.02
CA ALA A 401 -12.80 3.27 17.67
C ALA A 401 -12.37 3.96 16.37
N ASP A 402 -11.10 3.83 15.98
CA ASP A 402 -10.54 4.44 14.76
C ASP A 402 -10.65 3.54 13.51
N ASP A 403 -10.88 2.25 13.71
CA ASP A 403 -11.02 1.25 12.65
C ASP A 403 -11.79 0.05 13.21
N ASN A 404 -13.11 0.06 13.04
CA ASN A 404 -13.99 -0.96 13.64
C ASN A 404 -13.65 -2.40 13.16
N ASP A 405 -13.06 -2.54 11.97
CA ASP A 405 -12.65 -3.83 11.39
C ASP A 405 -11.37 -4.41 12.02
N ARG A 406 -10.78 -3.70 12.98
CA ARG A 406 -9.70 -4.20 13.83
C ARG A 406 -10.24 -4.53 15.21
N THR A 407 -10.22 -5.82 15.52
CA THR A 407 -10.76 -6.32 16.79
C THR A 407 -9.69 -6.96 17.65
N ILE A 408 -9.88 -6.87 18.96
CA ILE A 408 -9.14 -7.57 20.00
C ILE A 408 -10.12 -8.49 20.72
N GLU A 409 -9.81 -9.78 20.76
CA GLU A 409 -10.56 -10.76 21.54
C GLU A 409 -9.66 -11.36 22.62
N PHE A 410 -10.04 -11.19 23.89
CA PHE A 410 -9.33 -11.73 25.04
C PHE A 410 -9.67 -13.21 25.24
N VAL A 411 -8.64 -14.05 25.33
CA VAL A 411 -8.80 -15.51 25.49
C VAL A 411 -8.62 -15.89 26.96
N GLU A 412 -9.66 -16.50 27.54
CA GLU A 412 -9.65 -17.01 28.92
C GLU A 412 -8.82 -18.29 29.03
N ASP A 413 -8.01 -18.40 30.09
CA ASP A 413 -7.34 -19.65 30.48
C ASP A 413 -8.21 -20.44 31.49
N LYS A 414 -8.01 -21.76 31.54
CA LYS A 414 -8.72 -22.69 32.43
C LYS A 414 -8.38 -22.51 33.91
N THR A 415 -7.34 -21.75 34.24
CA THR A 415 -6.79 -21.59 35.60
C THR A 415 -6.94 -20.16 36.16
N ASP A 416 -7.98 -19.43 35.72
CA ASP A 416 -8.29 -18.01 36.00
C ASP A 416 -7.35 -16.99 35.33
N GLY A 417 -7.90 -16.23 34.38
CA GLY A 417 -7.25 -15.06 33.77
C GLY A 417 -7.31 -15.02 32.24
N TYR A 418 -6.85 -13.91 31.67
CA TYR A 418 -6.68 -13.76 30.22
C TYR A 418 -5.19 -13.88 29.88
N ASN A 419 -4.82 -14.96 29.20
CA ASN A 419 -3.42 -15.31 28.93
C ASN A 419 -2.95 -14.93 27.52
N SER A 420 -3.87 -14.53 26.63
CA SER A 420 -3.58 -14.13 25.27
C SER A 420 -4.70 -13.25 24.70
N ILE A 421 -4.38 -12.58 23.60
CA ILE A 421 -5.35 -11.87 22.77
C ILE A 421 -5.30 -12.39 21.33
N ILE A 422 -6.43 -12.34 20.66
CA ILE A 422 -6.55 -12.51 19.22
C ILE A 422 -6.73 -11.11 18.62
N LEU A 423 -5.76 -10.66 17.84
CA LEU A 423 -5.90 -9.49 16.99
C LEU A 423 -6.49 -9.93 15.65
N THR A 424 -7.62 -9.36 15.26
CA THR A 424 -8.16 -9.52 13.91
C THR A 424 -7.86 -8.26 13.11
N LYS A 425 -7.21 -8.41 11.94
CA LYS A 425 -6.98 -7.30 10.99
C LYS A 425 -7.29 -7.74 9.57
N GLY A 426 -8.16 -7.00 8.88
CA GLY A 426 -8.66 -7.41 7.57
C GLY A 426 -9.34 -8.78 7.59
N GLY A 427 -9.89 -9.18 8.74
CA GLY A 427 -10.49 -10.49 9.01
C GLY A 427 -9.51 -11.62 9.36
N VAL A 428 -8.18 -11.41 9.26
CA VAL A 428 -7.18 -12.44 9.61
C VAL A 428 -6.89 -12.38 11.11
N LYS A 429 -6.94 -13.53 11.77
CA LYS A 429 -6.72 -13.68 13.22
C LYS A 429 -5.26 -14.01 13.53
N GLU A 430 -4.65 -13.25 14.43
CA GLU A 430 -3.29 -13.45 14.94
C GLU A 430 -3.31 -13.53 16.47
N VAL A 431 -2.67 -14.54 17.04
CA VAL A 431 -2.65 -14.77 18.50
C VAL A 431 -1.40 -14.15 19.10
N PHE A 432 -1.57 -13.35 20.15
CA PHE A 432 -0.49 -12.76 20.92
C PHE A 432 -0.59 -13.21 22.39
N PRO A 433 0.40 -13.97 22.90
CA PRO A 433 0.42 -14.35 24.30
C PRO A 433 0.68 -13.13 25.17
N ARG A 434 0.14 -13.15 26.40
CA ARG A 434 0.44 -12.15 27.41
C ARG A 434 1.91 -12.27 27.80
N SER A 435 2.61 -11.14 27.79
CA SER A 435 3.99 -11.08 28.23
C SER A 435 4.06 -11.38 29.73
N ASN A 436 4.94 -12.28 30.14
CA ASN A 436 5.19 -12.54 31.55
C ASN A 436 5.75 -11.27 32.20
N ARG A 437 5.34 -10.94 33.43
CA ARG A 437 5.81 -9.76 34.16
C ARG A 437 7.31 -9.77 34.53
N ASN A 438 8.07 -10.79 34.13
CA ASN A 438 9.48 -10.96 34.44
C ASN A 438 10.25 -11.49 33.20
N GLU A 439 10.78 -10.58 32.39
CA GLU A 439 12.09 -10.71 31.73
C GLU A 439 12.82 -9.38 31.83
#